data_AF-A0A1I0YQN3-F1
#
_entry.id   AF-A0A1I0YQN3-F1
#
_cell.length_a   1.000
_cell.length_b   1.000
_cell.length_c   1.000
_cell.angle_alpha   90.00
_cell.angle_beta   90.00
_cell.angle_gamma   90.00
#
_symmetry.space_group_name_H-M   'P 1'
#
loop_
_entity.id
_entity.type
_entity.pdbx_description
1 polymer ?
#
loop_
_entity_poly.entity_id
_entity_poly.type
_entity_poly.pdbx_seq_one_letter_code
_entity_poly.pdbx_strand_id
1 'polypeptide(L)'
;MNEGVNRQDGRAERWRQHRVERRREFVEAAIRALDRHGPDAAMADIARAAGVAKPRLYRHFTDKAELFVAVAERASELVWDRLRPALSEPAAVRDRVEQSVRAYFSAVAEHPNVFRMVGERRFLTRTAQPDPVAVGNTAMAALIAAVFDEYLRAHGAHSTGTLPWAHGIVGSVEGATRWWLADGTLGQQEIVEHVSVLVWGAMEAVLRSAGVTVDPDQPLDLDLDELPTR
;
A
#
# COMPACT_ATOMS: atom_id res chain seq x y z
N MET A 1 39.45 -22.84 23.80
CA MET A 1 40.02 -22.39 22.51
C MET A 1 38.93 -21.68 21.75
N ASN A 2 39.12 -20.40 21.52
CA ASN A 2 38.11 -19.44 21.07
C ASN A 2 38.25 -19.16 19.57
N GLU A 3 37.13 -18.76 18.97
CA GLU A 3 37.02 -17.81 17.85
C GLU A 3 37.65 -18.16 16.49
N GLY A 4 36.85 -18.89 15.70
CA GLY A 4 36.91 -18.89 14.24
C GLY A 4 35.63 -18.33 13.63
N VAL A 5 35.06 -17.22 14.15
CA VAL A 5 33.91 -16.58 13.50
C VAL A 5 34.37 -15.94 12.19
N ASN A 6 33.78 -16.45 11.11
CA ASN A 6 34.18 -16.36 9.72
C ASN A 6 34.25 -14.91 9.15
N ARG A 7 35.47 -14.43 8.86
CA ARG A 7 35.71 -13.12 8.19
C ARG A 7 35.16 -13.06 6.75
N GLN A 8 34.86 -14.18 6.10
CA GLN A 8 34.31 -14.21 4.74
C GLN A 8 32.80 -13.92 4.72
N ASP A 9 32.04 -14.38 5.72
CA ASP A 9 30.59 -14.14 5.83
C ASP A 9 30.27 -12.66 6.06
N GLY A 10 31.09 -11.97 6.86
CA GLY A 10 30.93 -10.53 7.08
C GLY A 10 31.16 -9.68 5.82
N ARG A 11 31.98 -10.13 4.86
CA ARG A 11 32.13 -9.42 3.58
C ARG A 11 30.91 -9.67 2.68
N ALA A 12 30.47 -10.92 2.55
CA ALA A 12 29.30 -11.26 1.73
C ALA A 12 28.03 -10.55 2.22
N GLU A 13 27.83 -10.46 3.54
CA GLU A 13 26.71 -9.74 4.14
C GLU A 13 26.78 -8.24 3.87
N ARG A 14 27.94 -7.60 4.07
CA ARG A 14 28.11 -6.17 3.73
C ARG A 14 27.88 -5.88 2.25
N TRP A 15 28.31 -6.76 1.35
CA TRP A 15 28.07 -6.63 -0.08
C TRP A 15 26.58 -6.77 -0.44
N ARG A 16 25.85 -7.70 0.21
CA ARG A 16 24.39 -7.82 0.05
C ARG A 16 23.68 -6.57 0.55
N GLN A 17 23.99 -6.11 1.76
CA GLN A 17 23.42 -4.91 2.34
C GLN A 17 23.65 -3.69 1.45
N HIS A 18 24.89 -3.46 1.00
CA HIS A 18 25.20 -2.36 0.08
C HIS A 18 24.45 -2.46 -1.26
N ARG A 19 24.22 -3.68 -1.77
CA ARG A 19 23.42 -3.89 -2.99
C ARG A 19 21.94 -3.54 -2.76
N VAL A 20 21.37 -3.90 -1.61
CA VAL A 20 19.99 -3.56 -1.23
C VAL A 20 19.83 -2.05 -1.05
N GLU A 21 20.74 -1.42 -0.31
CA GLU A 21 20.77 0.04 -0.11
C GLU A 21 20.78 0.77 -1.45
N ARG A 22 21.69 0.35 -2.35
CA ARG A 22 21.80 0.94 -3.68
C ARG A 22 20.55 0.74 -4.53
N ARG A 23 19.90 -0.42 -4.41
CA ARG A 23 18.64 -0.70 -5.11
C ARG A 23 17.55 0.24 -4.62
N ARG A 24 17.44 0.47 -3.31
CA ARG A 24 16.51 1.45 -2.72
C ARG A 24 16.76 2.86 -3.22
N GLU A 25 18.01 3.32 -3.24
CA GLU A 25 18.35 4.65 -3.78
C GLU A 25 17.87 4.85 -5.22
N PHE A 26 17.95 3.81 -6.06
CA PHE A 26 17.49 3.85 -7.44
C PHE A 26 15.96 3.80 -7.56
N VAL A 27 15.26 3.09 -6.68
CA VAL A 27 13.79 3.15 -6.59
C VAL A 27 13.33 4.55 -6.20
N GLU A 28 13.96 5.17 -5.20
CA GLU A 28 13.66 6.55 -4.79
C GLU A 28 13.97 7.56 -5.91
N ALA A 29 15.04 7.35 -6.67
CA ALA A 29 15.33 8.14 -7.86
C ALA A 29 14.27 7.96 -8.97
N ALA A 30 13.73 6.75 -9.11
CA ALA A 30 12.66 6.47 -10.06
C ALA A 30 11.36 7.16 -9.65
N ILE A 31 10.99 7.15 -8.36
CA ILE A 31 9.85 7.91 -7.82
C ILE A 31 10.00 9.39 -8.17
N ARG A 32 11.16 10.00 -7.85
CA ARG A 32 11.44 11.40 -8.19
C ARG A 32 11.37 11.69 -9.70
N ALA A 33 11.74 10.72 -10.54
CA ALA A 33 11.65 10.86 -11.98
C ALA A 33 10.19 10.78 -12.48
N LEU A 34 9.38 9.88 -11.92
CA LEU A 34 7.95 9.75 -12.22
C LEU A 34 7.19 11.01 -11.81
N ASP A 35 7.50 11.57 -10.63
CA ASP A 35 6.89 12.82 -10.16
C ASP A 35 7.14 13.98 -11.13
N ARG A 36 8.35 14.08 -11.69
CA ARG A 36 8.72 15.16 -12.63
C ARG A 36 8.30 14.93 -14.08
N HIS A 37 8.36 13.70 -14.56
CA HIS A 37 8.27 13.37 -15.99
C HIS A 37 7.00 12.60 -16.35
N GLY A 38 6.13 12.32 -15.38
CA GLY A 38 4.91 11.57 -15.59
C GLY A 38 5.08 10.05 -15.43
N PRO A 39 3.98 9.28 -15.50
CA PRO A 39 3.96 7.84 -15.25
C PRO A 39 4.82 7.02 -16.25
N ASP A 40 5.12 7.60 -17.41
CA ASP A 40 5.89 6.94 -18.48
C ASP A 40 7.39 7.25 -18.46
N ALA A 41 7.90 7.94 -17.42
CA ALA A 41 9.30 8.38 -17.30
C ALA A 41 10.33 7.39 -17.86
N ALA A 42 11.27 7.87 -18.67
CA ALA A 42 12.22 6.99 -19.34
C ALA A 42 13.35 6.56 -18.41
N MET A 43 13.99 5.42 -18.71
CA MET A 43 15.21 4.98 -17.99
C MET A 43 16.33 6.03 -17.99
N ALA A 44 16.36 6.92 -18.99
CA ALA A 44 17.28 8.05 -19.03
C ALA A 44 17.03 9.05 -17.90
N ASP A 45 15.76 9.34 -17.62
CA ASP A 45 15.35 10.31 -16.62
C ASP A 45 15.60 9.80 -15.21
N ILE A 46 15.39 8.50 -15.01
CA ILE A 46 15.71 7.81 -13.76
C ILE A 46 17.21 7.81 -13.51
N ALA A 47 18.02 7.46 -14.51
CA ALA A 47 19.47 7.47 -14.37
C ALA A 47 19.99 8.87 -14.02
N ARG A 48 19.43 9.91 -14.66
CA ARG A 48 19.73 11.32 -14.35
C ARG A 48 19.31 11.68 -12.92
N ALA A 49 18.11 11.28 -12.49
CA ALA A 49 17.61 11.49 -11.13
C ALA A 49 18.42 10.77 -10.04
N ALA A 50 19.07 9.67 -10.41
CA ALA A 50 19.98 8.90 -9.56
C ALA A 50 21.43 9.40 -9.60
N GLY A 51 21.78 10.34 -10.50
CA GLY A 51 23.15 10.82 -10.68
C GLY A 51 24.10 9.77 -11.26
N VAL A 52 23.58 8.85 -12.09
CA VAL A 52 24.37 7.74 -12.66
C VAL A 52 24.19 7.61 -14.16
N ALA A 53 25.14 6.93 -14.82
CA ALA A 53 24.96 6.51 -16.20
C ALA A 53 23.99 5.32 -16.31
N LYS A 54 23.22 5.23 -17.40
CA LYS A 54 22.28 4.12 -17.67
C LYS A 54 22.87 2.72 -17.43
N PRO A 55 24.10 2.39 -17.90
CA PRO A 55 24.68 1.07 -17.65
C PRO A 55 24.84 0.72 -16.17
N ARG A 56 25.00 1.71 -15.28
CA ARG A 56 25.08 1.46 -13.84
C ARG A 56 23.73 1.06 -13.26
N LEU A 57 22.64 1.66 -13.73
CA LEU A 57 21.27 1.29 -13.35
C LEU A 57 20.95 -0.15 -13.80
N TYR A 58 21.33 -0.50 -15.04
CA TYR A 58 21.13 -1.85 -15.57
C TYR A 58 21.91 -2.97 -14.85
N ARG A 59 22.94 -2.63 -14.04
CA ARG A 59 23.61 -3.62 -13.17
C ARG A 59 22.76 -4.05 -11.97
N HIS A 60 21.76 -3.24 -11.62
CA HIS A 60 20.87 -3.49 -10.49
C HIS A 60 19.48 -3.93 -10.93
N PHE A 61 19.04 -3.54 -12.13
CA PHE A 61 17.76 -3.92 -12.71
C PHE A 61 17.96 -4.36 -14.15
N THR A 62 17.52 -5.56 -14.47
CA THR A 62 17.63 -6.20 -15.78
C THR A 62 16.93 -5.35 -16.85
N ASP A 63 15.78 -4.78 -16.52
CA ASP A 63 15.01 -3.91 -17.40
C ASP A 63 14.18 -2.85 -16.63
N LYS A 64 13.41 -2.06 -17.39
CA LYS A 64 12.51 -1.04 -16.84
C LYS A 64 11.39 -1.67 -16.00
N ALA A 65 10.94 -2.87 -16.35
CA ALA A 65 9.82 -3.52 -15.70
C ALA A 65 10.23 -4.03 -14.31
N GLU A 66 11.42 -4.63 -14.15
CA GLU A 66 11.97 -5.02 -12.85
C GLU A 66 12.12 -3.82 -11.90
N LEU A 67 12.54 -2.67 -12.43
CA LEU A 67 12.58 -1.43 -11.65
C LEU A 67 11.18 -0.97 -11.24
N PHE A 68 10.21 -1.03 -12.16
CA PHE A 68 8.85 -0.55 -11.90
C PHE A 68 8.10 -1.46 -10.93
N VAL A 69 8.41 -2.74 -10.91
CA VAL A 69 7.98 -3.70 -9.87
C VAL A 69 8.49 -3.25 -8.51
N ALA A 70 9.78 -2.92 -8.39
CA ALA A 70 10.34 -2.42 -7.14
C ALA A 70 9.76 -1.04 -6.73
N VAL A 71 9.41 -0.19 -7.69
CA VAL A 71 8.67 1.05 -7.42
C VAL A 71 7.25 0.76 -6.92
N ALA A 72 6.56 -0.23 -7.48
CA ALA A 72 5.23 -0.64 -7.01
C ALA A 72 5.27 -1.23 -5.59
N GLU A 73 6.30 -2.02 -5.27
CA GLU A 73 6.56 -2.49 -3.90
C GLU A 73 6.74 -1.30 -2.94
N ARG A 74 7.55 -0.31 -3.33
CA ARG A 74 7.75 0.91 -2.53
C ARG A 74 6.48 1.74 -2.39
N ALA A 75 5.66 1.85 -3.44
CA ALA A 75 4.37 2.55 -3.38
C ALA A 75 3.42 1.88 -2.37
N SER A 76 3.39 0.54 -2.35
CA SER A 76 2.63 -0.21 -1.34
C SER A 76 3.17 0.05 0.08
N GLU A 77 4.49 0.14 0.27
CA GLU A 77 5.08 0.50 1.57
C GLU A 77 4.68 1.92 2.01
N LEU A 78 4.70 2.91 1.12
CA LEU A 78 4.29 4.28 1.42
C LEU A 78 2.84 4.36 1.92
N VAL A 79 1.95 3.57 1.32
CA VAL A 79 0.55 3.45 1.78
C VAL A 79 0.49 2.85 3.19
N TRP A 80 1.25 1.78 3.45
CA TRP A 80 1.29 1.16 4.78
C TRP A 80 1.88 2.08 5.85
N ASP A 81 2.93 2.82 5.52
CA ASP A 81 3.58 3.78 6.42
C ASP A 81 2.59 4.88 6.85
N ARG A 82 1.65 5.26 5.98
CA ARG A 82 0.58 6.23 6.29
C ARG A 82 -0.63 5.62 7.01
N LEU A 83 -1.01 4.39 6.67
CA LEU A 83 -2.18 3.75 7.25
C LEU A 83 -1.93 3.26 8.67
N ARG A 84 -0.73 2.76 8.99
CA ARG A 84 -0.44 2.19 10.33
C ARG A 84 -0.78 3.15 11.48
N PRO A 85 -0.31 4.42 11.50
CA PRO A 85 -0.69 5.35 12.56
C PRO A 85 -2.20 5.58 12.64
N ALA A 86 -2.87 5.74 11.49
CA ALA A 86 -4.32 5.98 11.43
C ALA A 86 -5.15 4.79 11.94
N LEU A 87 -4.61 3.57 11.88
CA LEU A 87 -5.25 2.37 12.41
C LEU A 87 -5.03 2.20 13.92
N SER A 88 -3.89 2.65 14.46
CA SER A 88 -3.52 2.46 15.87
C SER A 88 -4.10 3.50 16.83
N GLU A 89 -4.43 4.72 16.36
CA GLU A 89 -4.93 5.77 17.26
C GLU A 89 -6.37 5.49 17.75
N PRO A 90 -6.64 5.57 19.07
CA PRO A 90 -8.00 5.48 19.61
C PRO A 90 -8.92 6.54 19.00
N ALA A 91 -9.96 6.10 18.30
CA ALA A 91 -10.93 6.99 17.65
C ALA A 91 -12.28 6.27 17.52
N ALA A 92 -13.35 7.05 17.37
CA ALA A 92 -14.65 6.53 16.97
C ALA A 92 -14.53 5.76 15.65
N VAL A 93 -15.33 4.71 15.45
CA VAL A 93 -15.18 3.83 14.26
C VAL A 93 -15.31 4.63 12.96
N ARG A 94 -16.28 5.56 12.91
CA ARG A 94 -16.48 6.43 11.74
C ARG A 94 -15.26 7.31 11.47
N ASP A 95 -14.73 7.94 12.52
CA ASP A 95 -13.55 8.80 12.41
C ASP A 95 -12.33 8.00 11.95
N ARG A 96 -12.16 6.77 12.43
CA ARG A 96 -11.08 5.88 12.02
C ARG A 96 -11.16 5.51 10.52
N VAL A 97 -12.36 5.28 10.00
CA VAL A 97 -12.57 5.08 8.56
C VAL A 97 -12.15 6.32 7.79
N GLU A 98 -12.58 7.50 8.22
CA GLU A 98 -12.21 8.76 7.56
C GLU A 98 -10.70 9.02 7.60
N GLN A 99 -10.07 8.85 8.76
CA GLN A 99 -8.62 9.00 8.94
C GLN A 99 -7.83 8.02 8.06
N SER A 100 -8.27 6.76 7.95
CA SER A 100 -7.64 5.75 7.10
C SER A 100 -7.74 6.11 5.62
N VAL A 101 -8.93 6.50 5.16
CA VAL A 101 -9.16 6.94 3.77
C VAL A 101 -8.32 8.19 3.46
N ARG A 102 -8.30 9.16 4.38
CA ARG A 102 -7.49 10.38 4.28
C ARG A 102 -5.99 10.07 4.20
N ALA A 103 -5.50 9.18 5.04
CA ALA A 103 -4.09 8.77 5.05
C ALA A 103 -3.69 8.12 3.72
N TYR A 104 -4.54 7.22 3.19
CA TYR A 104 -4.36 6.61 1.89
C TYR A 104 -4.33 7.65 0.75
N PHE A 105 -5.34 8.50 0.63
CA PHE A 105 -5.37 9.52 -0.43
C PHE A 105 -4.26 10.56 -0.30
N SER A 106 -3.75 10.80 0.91
CA SER A 106 -2.56 11.63 1.12
C SER A 106 -1.30 11.01 0.55
N ALA A 107 -1.12 9.68 0.71
CA ALA A 107 -0.01 8.98 0.06
C ALA A 107 -0.13 9.06 -1.47
N VAL A 108 -1.35 8.90 -2.00
CA VAL A 108 -1.60 9.01 -3.45
C VAL A 108 -1.31 10.42 -3.97
N ALA A 109 -1.76 11.45 -3.25
CA ALA A 109 -1.58 12.85 -3.61
C ALA A 109 -0.11 13.29 -3.62
N GLU A 110 0.74 12.64 -2.80
CA GLU A 110 2.17 12.94 -2.74
C GLU A 110 2.92 12.47 -4.00
N HIS A 111 2.51 11.33 -4.56
CA HIS A 111 3.16 10.73 -5.73
C HIS A 111 2.15 10.28 -6.81
N PRO A 112 1.31 11.17 -7.37
CA PRO A 112 0.19 10.79 -8.22
C PRO A 112 0.64 10.04 -9.49
N ASN A 113 1.82 10.37 -10.02
CA ASN A 113 2.37 9.69 -11.21
C ASN A 113 2.90 8.30 -10.91
N VAL A 114 3.37 8.05 -9.68
CA VAL A 114 3.71 6.70 -9.23
C VAL A 114 2.43 5.85 -9.17
N PHE A 115 1.37 6.35 -8.55
CA PHE A 115 0.11 5.61 -8.44
C PHE A 115 -0.61 5.44 -9.78
N ARG A 116 -0.49 6.39 -10.73
CA ARG A 116 -0.93 6.19 -12.11
C ARG A 116 -0.17 5.05 -12.79
N MET A 117 1.16 5.05 -12.70
CA MET A 117 2.01 3.99 -13.28
C MET A 117 1.65 2.61 -12.71
N VAL A 118 1.46 2.54 -11.40
CA VAL A 118 1.05 1.34 -10.67
C VAL A 118 -0.34 0.87 -11.11
N GLY A 119 -1.32 1.78 -11.17
CA GLY A 119 -2.70 1.48 -11.53
C GLY A 119 -2.90 1.04 -12.99
N GLU A 120 -2.08 1.54 -13.92
CA GLU A 120 -2.14 1.12 -15.33
C GLU A 120 -1.59 -0.29 -15.57
N ARG A 121 -0.83 -0.86 -14.61
CA ARG A 121 -0.25 -2.23 -14.63
C ARG A 121 0.50 -2.63 -15.92
N ARG A 122 0.86 -1.67 -16.79
CA ARG A 122 1.50 -1.89 -18.10
C ARG A 122 2.82 -2.64 -18.02
N PHE A 123 3.54 -2.46 -16.90
CA PHE A 123 4.86 -3.05 -16.66
C PHE A 123 4.83 -4.19 -15.64
N LEU A 124 3.75 -4.34 -14.86
CA LEU A 124 3.67 -5.33 -13.77
C LEU A 124 3.21 -6.70 -14.28
N THR A 125 2.34 -6.72 -15.30
CA THR A 125 1.76 -7.96 -15.87
C THR A 125 2.73 -8.79 -16.71
N ARG A 126 3.85 -8.22 -17.18
CA ARG A 126 4.77 -8.90 -18.12
C ARG A 126 5.98 -9.55 -17.44
N THR A 127 6.38 -9.13 -16.23
CA THR A 127 7.66 -9.53 -15.63
C THR A 127 7.62 -9.90 -14.14
N ALA A 128 6.60 -9.53 -13.37
CA ALA A 128 6.50 -9.89 -11.95
C ALA A 128 5.37 -10.89 -11.71
N GLN A 129 5.74 -12.02 -11.10
CA GLN A 129 4.81 -12.97 -10.50
C GLN A 129 5.31 -13.22 -9.07
N PRO A 130 4.52 -12.85 -8.02
CA PRO A 130 3.20 -12.20 -8.08
C PRO A 130 3.25 -10.68 -8.38
N ASP A 131 2.12 -10.11 -8.80
CA ASP A 131 1.93 -8.65 -8.95
C ASP A 131 2.01 -7.96 -7.58
N PRO A 132 2.98 -7.05 -7.33
CA PRO A 132 3.17 -6.40 -6.03
C PRO A 132 1.94 -5.64 -5.53
N VAL A 133 1.14 -5.09 -6.45
CA VAL A 133 -0.08 -4.34 -6.11
C VAL A 133 -1.16 -5.29 -5.64
N ALA A 134 -1.32 -6.40 -6.36
CA ALA A 134 -2.27 -7.44 -5.95
C ALA A 134 -1.88 -8.02 -4.59
N VAL A 135 -0.58 -8.24 -4.33
CA VAL A 135 -0.08 -8.68 -3.02
C VAL A 135 -0.41 -7.67 -1.93
N GLY A 136 -0.14 -6.37 -2.16
CA GLY A 136 -0.47 -5.31 -1.22
C GLY A 136 -1.97 -5.21 -0.92
N ASN A 137 -2.80 -5.24 -1.96
CA ASN A 137 -4.26 -5.22 -1.84
C ASN A 137 -4.80 -6.45 -1.10
N THR A 138 -4.21 -7.63 -1.35
CA THR A 138 -4.58 -8.87 -0.65
C THR A 138 -4.21 -8.80 0.83
N ALA A 139 -3.03 -8.27 1.16
CA ALA A 139 -2.61 -8.08 2.54
C ALA A 139 -3.53 -7.10 3.29
N MET A 140 -3.94 -6.00 2.63
CA MET A 140 -4.89 -5.05 3.20
C MET A 140 -6.27 -5.70 3.43
N ALA A 141 -6.76 -6.45 2.45
CA ALA A 141 -8.03 -7.16 2.57
C ALA A 141 -7.98 -8.21 3.70
N ALA A 142 -6.87 -8.92 3.86
CA ALA A 142 -6.69 -9.86 4.96
C ALA A 142 -6.71 -9.17 6.33
N LEU A 143 -6.08 -8.00 6.47
CA LEU A 143 -6.13 -7.21 7.70
C LEU A 143 -7.56 -6.74 8.01
N ILE A 144 -8.28 -6.19 7.03
CA ILE A 144 -9.67 -5.75 7.21
C ILE A 144 -10.58 -6.94 7.55
N ALA A 145 -10.38 -8.10 6.91
CA ALA A 145 -11.13 -9.31 7.21
C ALA A 145 -10.89 -9.78 8.65
N ALA A 146 -9.63 -9.75 9.12
CA ALA A 146 -9.29 -10.09 10.50
C ALA A 146 -9.97 -9.15 11.51
N VAL A 147 -10.02 -7.84 11.22
CA VAL A 147 -10.78 -6.87 12.05
C VAL A 147 -12.26 -7.25 12.11
N PHE A 148 -12.87 -7.58 10.96
CA PHE A 148 -14.28 -8.01 10.95
C PHE A 148 -14.51 -9.31 11.70
N ASP A 149 -13.67 -10.32 11.50
CA ASP A 149 -13.79 -11.62 12.18
C ASP A 149 -13.72 -11.44 13.69
N GLU A 150 -12.76 -10.64 14.16
CA GLU A 150 -12.55 -10.36 15.57
C GLU A 150 -13.73 -9.55 16.16
N TYR A 151 -14.19 -8.52 15.45
CA TYR A 151 -15.35 -7.72 15.86
C TYR A 151 -16.62 -8.57 15.97
N LEU A 152 -16.90 -9.40 14.96
CA LEU A 152 -18.07 -10.29 14.97
C LEU A 152 -17.98 -11.28 16.13
N ARG A 153 -16.80 -11.89 16.34
CA ARG A 153 -16.55 -12.84 17.43
C ARG A 153 -16.80 -12.21 18.79
N ALA A 154 -16.32 -10.98 19.03
CA ALA A 154 -16.55 -10.23 20.27
C ALA A 154 -18.05 -9.99 20.54
N HIS A 155 -18.86 -9.91 19.49
CA HIS A 155 -20.32 -9.71 19.56
C HIS A 155 -21.13 -11.01 19.42
N GLY A 156 -20.49 -12.17 19.52
CA GLY A 156 -21.16 -13.47 19.45
C GLY A 156 -21.69 -13.86 18.07
N ALA A 157 -21.16 -13.24 17.01
CA ALA A 157 -21.51 -13.49 15.62
C ALA A 157 -20.32 -14.09 14.85
N HIS A 158 -20.63 -14.75 13.73
CA HIS A 158 -19.64 -15.27 12.79
C HIS A 158 -20.13 -15.10 11.35
N SER A 159 -19.22 -14.88 10.41
CA SER A 159 -19.54 -14.79 8.99
C SER A 159 -18.44 -15.44 8.15
N THR A 160 -18.83 -16.16 7.10
CA THR A 160 -17.90 -16.62 6.06
C THR A 160 -17.65 -15.53 5.00
N GLY A 161 -18.27 -14.36 5.14
CA GLY A 161 -18.22 -13.25 4.20
C GLY A 161 -17.13 -12.22 4.45
N THR A 162 -16.40 -12.28 5.56
CA THR A 162 -15.43 -11.22 5.95
C THR A 162 -14.35 -10.98 4.90
N LEU A 163 -13.80 -12.05 4.33
CA LEU A 163 -12.80 -11.95 3.26
C LEU A 163 -13.34 -11.33 1.95
N PRO A 164 -14.45 -11.81 1.35
CA PRO A 164 -15.00 -11.16 0.15
C PRO A 164 -15.48 -9.73 0.41
N TRP A 165 -15.99 -9.40 1.60
CA TRP A 165 -16.33 -8.02 1.97
C TRP A 165 -15.12 -7.11 1.99
N ALA A 166 -14.03 -7.56 2.62
CA ALA A 166 -12.78 -6.81 2.68
C ALA A 166 -12.18 -6.55 1.28
N HIS A 167 -12.19 -7.56 0.40
CA HIS A 167 -11.79 -7.37 -0.99
C HIS A 167 -12.69 -6.38 -1.74
N GLY A 168 -13.99 -6.38 -1.48
CA GLY A 168 -14.93 -5.40 -2.02
C GLY A 168 -14.61 -3.97 -1.61
N ILE A 169 -14.27 -3.76 -0.32
CA ILE A 169 -13.86 -2.46 0.22
C ILE A 169 -12.54 -2.00 -0.40
N VAL A 170 -11.51 -2.86 -0.44
CA VAL A 170 -10.22 -2.51 -1.06
C VAL A 170 -10.39 -2.19 -2.54
N GLY A 171 -11.20 -2.98 -3.25
CA GLY A 171 -11.48 -2.76 -4.67
C GLY A 171 -12.25 -1.48 -4.96
N SER A 172 -13.14 -1.04 -4.06
CA SER A 172 -13.87 0.22 -4.22
C SER A 172 -12.95 1.42 -4.07
N VAL A 173 -12.05 1.40 -3.08
CA VAL A 173 -11.02 2.44 -2.90
C VAL A 173 -10.07 2.48 -4.10
N GLU A 174 -9.58 1.32 -4.58
CA GLU A 174 -8.74 1.26 -5.79
C GLU A 174 -9.47 1.82 -7.02
N GLY A 175 -10.76 1.50 -7.16
CA GLY A 175 -11.64 2.02 -8.20
C GLY A 175 -11.73 3.55 -8.18
N ALA A 176 -11.98 4.11 -7.00
CA ALA A 176 -12.07 5.55 -6.79
C ALA A 176 -10.73 6.25 -7.09
N THR A 177 -9.61 5.69 -6.64
CA THR A 177 -8.27 6.22 -6.92
C THR A 177 -7.98 6.29 -8.41
N ARG A 178 -8.30 5.22 -9.15
CA ARG A 178 -8.07 5.18 -10.60
C ARG A 178 -8.88 6.25 -11.32
N TRP A 179 -10.14 6.43 -10.94
CA TRP A 179 -10.99 7.50 -11.47
C TRP A 179 -10.44 8.88 -11.11
N TRP A 180 -10.10 9.11 -9.85
CA TRP A 180 -9.58 10.39 -9.36
C TRP A 180 -8.29 10.80 -10.06
N LEU A 181 -7.36 9.86 -10.27
CA LEU A 181 -6.10 10.13 -10.97
C LEU A 181 -6.27 10.37 -12.47
N ALA A 182 -7.34 9.85 -13.09
CA ALA A 182 -7.62 9.99 -14.51
C ALA A 182 -8.43 11.26 -14.83
N ASP A 183 -9.46 11.56 -14.04
CA ASP A 183 -10.40 12.65 -14.26
C ASP A 183 -10.00 13.93 -13.49
N GLY A 184 -9.62 13.78 -12.22
CA GLY A 184 -9.05 14.86 -11.40
C GLY A 184 -9.99 16.03 -11.12
N THR A 185 -11.31 15.87 -11.32
CA THR A 185 -12.29 16.95 -11.12
C THR A 185 -12.50 17.30 -9.65
N LEU A 186 -12.32 16.34 -8.75
CA LEU A 186 -12.43 16.54 -7.31
C LEU A 186 -11.07 16.84 -6.67
N GLY A 187 -11.07 17.77 -5.71
CA GLY A 187 -9.96 17.96 -4.79
C GLY A 187 -9.80 16.77 -3.84
N GLN A 188 -8.63 16.70 -3.18
CA GLN A 188 -8.31 15.61 -2.25
C GLN A 188 -9.31 15.49 -1.10
N GLN A 189 -9.82 16.61 -0.57
CA GLN A 189 -10.79 16.58 0.53
C GLN A 189 -12.13 15.99 0.09
N GLU A 190 -12.61 16.33 -1.11
CA GLU A 190 -13.89 15.87 -1.65
C GLU A 190 -13.85 14.36 -1.97
N ILE A 191 -12.76 13.87 -2.58
CA ILE A 191 -12.65 12.42 -2.83
C ILE A 191 -12.57 11.63 -1.53
N VAL A 192 -11.90 12.15 -0.50
CA VAL A 192 -11.85 11.53 0.83
C VAL A 192 -13.25 11.45 1.42
N GLU A 193 -14.02 12.54 1.42
CA GLU A 193 -15.39 12.55 1.94
C GLU A 193 -16.27 11.49 1.25
N HIS A 194 -16.30 11.47 -0.07
CA HIS A 194 -17.15 10.53 -0.82
C HIS A 194 -16.73 9.06 -0.63
N VAL A 195 -15.43 8.78 -0.60
CA VAL A 195 -14.95 7.41 -0.40
C VAL A 195 -15.14 6.96 1.04
N SER A 196 -14.99 7.85 2.04
CA SER A 196 -15.30 7.54 3.43
C SER A 196 -16.76 7.18 3.64
N VAL A 197 -17.70 7.90 3.01
CA VAL A 197 -19.12 7.56 3.03
C VAL A 197 -19.37 6.16 2.46
N LEU A 198 -18.74 5.84 1.33
CA LEU A 198 -18.87 4.53 0.68
C LEU A 198 -18.33 3.39 1.55
N VAL A 199 -17.11 3.56 2.09
CA VAL A 199 -16.46 2.55 2.94
C VAL A 199 -17.26 2.34 4.22
N TRP A 200 -17.66 3.43 4.89
CA TRP A 200 -18.51 3.35 6.09
C TRP A 200 -19.83 2.63 5.80
N GLY A 201 -20.54 3.03 4.75
CA GLY A 201 -21.83 2.43 4.38
C GLY A 201 -21.70 0.94 4.06
N ALA A 202 -20.62 0.53 3.40
CA ALA A 202 -20.32 -0.88 3.15
C ALA A 202 -20.07 -1.64 4.45
N MET A 203 -19.24 -1.12 5.36
CA MET A 203 -18.95 -1.72 6.66
C MET A 203 -20.23 -1.90 7.49
N GLU A 204 -21.04 -0.86 7.58
CA GLU A 204 -22.31 -0.87 8.32
C GLU A 204 -23.29 -1.90 7.74
N ALA A 205 -23.41 -1.96 6.41
CA ALA A 205 -24.29 -2.91 5.75
C ALA A 205 -23.86 -4.37 5.95
N VAL A 206 -22.56 -4.67 5.84
CA VAL A 206 -22.06 -6.04 5.99
C VAL A 206 -22.13 -6.53 7.43
N LEU A 207 -21.80 -5.69 8.42
CA LEU A 207 -21.94 -6.05 9.83
C LEU A 207 -23.41 -6.27 10.21
N ARG A 208 -24.31 -5.40 9.73
CA ARG A 208 -25.75 -5.58 9.93
C ARG A 208 -26.24 -6.88 9.31
N SER A 209 -25.72 -7.27 8.15
CA SER A 209 -26.08 -8.55 7.50
C SER A 209 -25.68 -9.77 8.33
N ALA A 210 -24.68 -9.63 9.21
CA ALA A 210 -24.25 -10.64 10.18
C ALA A 210 -24.96 -10.53 11.54
N GLY A 211 -25.96 -9.63 11.68
CA GLY A 211 -26.71 -9.43 12.91
C GLY A 211 -26.04 -8.52 13.94
N VAL A 212 -24.95 -7.83 13.58
CA VAL A 212 -24.23 -6.91 14.47
C VAL A 212 -24.43 -5.47 14.03
N THR A 213 -24.70 -4.57 14.98
CA THR A 213 -24.79 -3.13 14.71
C THR A 213 -23.63 -2.43 15.39
N VAL A 214 -22.94 -1.55 14.64
CA VAL A 214 -21.83 -0.74 15.14
C VAL A 214 -22.37 0.62 15.57
N ASP A 215 -21.98 1.09 16.74
CA ASP A 215 -22.14 2.50 17.11
C ASP A 215 -21.02 3.32 16.43
N PRO A 216 -21.33 4.22 15.47
CA PRO A 216 -20.33 4.98 14.74
C PRO A 216 -19.48 5.90 15.63
N ASP A 217 -20.03 6.32 16.77
CA ASP A 217 -19.46 7.36 17.64
C ASP A 217 -18.65 6.77 18.81
N GLN A 218 -18.63 5.45 18.93
CA GLN A 218 -17.82 4.72 19.91
C GLN A 218 -16.55 4.18 19.28
N PRO A 219 -15.44 4.04 20.03
CA PRO A 219 -14.28 3.28 19.59
C PRO A 219 -14.63 1.82 19.32
N LEU A 220 -13.88 1.18 18.42
CA LEU A 220 -13.87 -0.29 18.36
C LEU A 220 -13.30 -0.81 19.68
N ASP A 221 -14.09 -1.58 20.42
CA ASP A 221 -13.64 -2.33 21.61
C ASP A 221 -12.82 -3.55 21.16
N LEU A 222 -11.72 -3.29 20.46
CA LEU A 222 -10.80 -4.27 19.91
C LEU A 222 -9.36 -3.86 20.22
N ASP A 223 -8.55 -4.82 20.65
CA ASP A 223 -7.11 -4.63 20.70
C ASP A 223 -6.53 -4.83 19.29
N LEU A 224 -6.29 -3.71 18.60
CA LEU A 224 -5.73 -3.73 17.25
C LEU A 224 -4.23 -4.07 17.23
N ASP A 225 -3.55 -4.07 18.38
CA ASP A 225 -2.14 -4.43 18.47
C ASP A 225 -1.93 -5.97 18.37
N GLU A 226 -2.99 -6.76 18.58
CA GLU A 226 -2.97 -8.22 18.42
C GLU A 226 -3.24 -8.70 16.98
N LEU A 227 -3.60 -7.79 16.07
CA LEU A 227 -3.83 -8.13 14.66
C LEU A 227 -2.52 -8.47 13.95
N PRO A 228 -2.53 -9.38 12.96
CA PRO A 228 -1.33 -9.79 12.26
C PRO A 228 -0.61 -8.58 11.64
N THR A 229 0.55 -8.23 12.21
CA THR A 229 1.49 -7.32 11.57
C THR A 229 2.18 -8.08 10.44
N ARG A 230 1.75 -7.78 9.20
CA ARG A 230 2.32 -8.17 7.89
C ARG A 230 3.26 -9.37 7.84
#